data_AF-A0A9D2H3F2-F1
#
_entry.id   AF-A0A9D2H3F2-F1
#
_cell.length_a   1.000
_cell.length_b   1.000
_cell.length_c   1.000
_cell.angle_alpha   90.00
_cell.angle_beta   90.00
_cell.angle_gamma   90.00
#
_symmetry.space_group_name_H-M   'P 1'
#
loop_
_entity.id
_entity.type
_entity.pdbx_description
1 polymer ?
#
loop_
_entity_poly.entity_id
_entity_poly.type
_entity_poly.pdbx_seq_one_letter_code
_entity_poly.pdbx_strand_id
1 'polypeptide(L)'
;MENERVQNPDVAALIENTLEMQAAVAPKQAAFAEKLKKREARDKDESKMFRRYKIKDIVFLAIITACTLVTSAIMPLLIHVPVFGIIQLGLGLQFSIFPVIGLMKVRKAGSMTIIGIFIALFLVMMFPPMALIAVCAVVVELLVFAIFRSYKNDWACVMAGTLFMPLTVPLLWLYYNVNYTVTGAENEAVTMFLGATDPWVIVGMTAAILALCFVGSVIGMIISRELKKAGVLKK
;
A
#
# COMPACT_ATOMS: atom_id res chain seq x y z
N MET A 1 1.37 3.41 -77.13
CA MET A 1 0.87 3.68 -75.77
C MET A 1 2.09 3.85 -74.89
N GLU A 2 2.50 5.10 -74.76
CA GLU A 2 3.65 5.54 -73.99
C GLU A 2 3.42 5.18 -72.53
N ASN A 3 4.35 4.42 -71.94
CA ASN A 3 4.23 3.94 -70.58
C ASN A 3 4.64 5.08 -69.64
N GLU A 4 3.71 5.98 -69.35
CA GLU A 4 3.81 6.98 -68.28
C GLU A 4 3.84 6.28 -66.91
N ARG A 5 4.90 5.51 -66.66
CA ARG A 5 5.45 5.39 -65.31
C ARG A 5 6.13 6.73 -65.02
N VAL A 6 5.32 7.75 -64.80
CA VAL A 6 5.74 8.93 -64.06
C VAL A 6 6.04 8.39 -62.65
N GLN A 7 7.27 7.91 -62.47
CA GLN A 7 7.95 7.90 -61.18
C GLN A 7 7.96 9.36 -60.76
N ASN A 8 6.89 9.78 -60.09
CA ASN A 8 6.74 11.13 -59.63
C ASN A 8 7.96 11.39 -58.72
N PRO A 9 8.88 12.28 -59.12
CA PRO A 9 10.13 12.50 -58.39
C PRO A 9 9.86 12.90 -56.93
N ASP A 10 8.71 13.52 -56.67
CA ASP A 10 8.25 13.85 -55.32
C ASP A 10 7.95 12.59 -54.48
N VAL A 11 7.40 11.53 -55.09
CA VAL A 11 7.11 10.25 -54.41
C VAL A 11 8.40 9.48 -54.14
N ALA A 12 9.35 9.50 -55.07
CA ALA A 12 10.68 8.90 -54.86
C ALA A 12 11.44 9.62 -53.73
N ALA A 13 11.43 10.95 -53.73
CA ALA A 13 12.05 11.76 -52.67
C ALA A 13 11.35 11.60 -51.31
N LEU A 14 10.03 11.39 -51.29
CA LEU A 14 9.29 11.05 -50.06
C LEU A 14 9.69 9.68 -49.50
N ILE A 15 9.87 8.68 -50.37
CA ILE A 15 10.32 7.35 -49.96
C ILE A 15 11.74 7.41 -49.41
N GLU A 16 12.64 8.13 -50.07
CA GLU A 16 14.04 8.30 -49.63
C GLU A 16 14.13 9.03 -48.29
N ASN A 17 13.42 10.17 -48.12
CA ASN A 17 13.34 10.87 -46.83
C ASN A 17 12.74 10.00 -45.71
N THR A 18 11.75 9.16 -46.03
CA THR A 18 11.15 8.23 -45.07
C THR A 18 12.13 7.13 -44.67
N LEU A 19 12.93 6.62 -45.61
CA LEU A 19 13.98 5.64 -45.35
C LEU A 19 15.12 6.25 -44.52
N GLU A 20 15.53 7.49 -44.80
CA GLU A 20 16.53 8.21 -44.00
C GLU A 20 16.03 8.50 -42.58
N MET A 21 14.76 8.92 -42.42
CA MET A 21 14.15 9.07 -41.10
C MET A 21 14.08 7.73 -40.35
N GLN A 22 13.71 6.64 -41.03
CA GLN A 22 13.70 5.30 -40.42
C GLN A 22 15.11 4.86 -40.04
N ALA A 23 16.12 5.11 -40.88
CA ALA A 23 17.52 4.80 -40.59
C ALA A 23 18.09 5.64 -39.42
N ALA A 24 17.66 6.89 -39.29
CA ALA A 24 18.04 7.77 -38.17
C ALA A 24 17.36 7.39 -36.84
N VAL A 25 16.15 6.82 -36.90
CA VAL A 25 15.35 6.43 -35.72
C VAL A 25 15.61 4.97 -35.31
N ALA A 26 15.98 4.09 -36.23
CA ALA A 26 16.34 2.68 -36.00
C ALA A 26 17.39 2.49 -34.88
N PRO A 27 18.52 3.21 -34.83
CA PRO A 27 19.49 3.05 -33.74
C PRO A 27 18.94 3.52 -32.39
N LYS A 28 18.08 4.56 -32.38
CA LYS A 28 17.41 5.03 -31.14
C LYS A 28 16.36 4.03 -30.65
N GLN A 29 15.58 3.44 -31.55
CA GLN A 29 14.61 2.39 -31.23
C GLN A 29 15.31 1.11 -30.77
N ALA A 30 16.40 0.70 -31.42
CA ALA A 30 17.21 -0.45 -31.01
C ALA A 30 17.85 -0.23 -29.64
N ALA A 31 18.42 0.94 -29.37
CA ALA A 31 18.97 1.29 -28.05
C ALA A 31 17.88 1.35 -26.97
N PHE A 32 16.67 1.82 -27.30
CA PHE A 32 15.52 1.82 -26.39
C PHE A 32 15.03 0.39 -26.12
N ALA A 33 14.95 -0.46 -27.14
CA ALA A 33 14.56 -1.87 -27.04
C ALA A 33 15.59 -2.70 -26.25
N GLU A 34 16.90 -2.46 -26.44
CA GLU A 34 17.95 -3.10 -25.65
C GLU A 34 17.89 -2.63 -24.19
N LYS A 35 17.69 -1.33 -23.93
CA LYS A 35 17.43 -0.81 -22.57
C LYS A 35 16.19 -1.45 -21.95
N LEU A 36 15.13 -1.68 -22.72
CA LEU A 36 13.93 -2.39 -22.28
C LEU A 36 14.22 -3.85 -21.95
N LYS A 37 14.93 -4.58 -22.81
CA LYS A 37 15.33 -5.97 -22.54
C LYS A 37 16.26 -6.09 -21.33
N LYS A 38 17.24 -5.19 -21.17
CA LYS A 38 18.10 -5.11 -19.96
C LYS A 38 17.29 -4.76 -18.71
N ARG A 39 16.27 -3.90 -18.83
CA ARG A 39 15.34 -3.58 -17.74
C ARG A 39 14.47 -4.79 -17.36
N GLU A 40 13.92 -5.50 -18.35
CA GLU A 40 13.11 -6.71 -18.12
C GLU A 40 13.92 -7.85 -17.52
N ALA A 41 15.15 -8.08 -17.98
CA ALA A 41 16.06 -9.05 -17.40
C ALA A 41 16.42 -8.70 -15.94
N ARG A 42 16.61 -7.41 -15.65
CA ARG A 42 16.88 -6.92 -14.29
C ARG A 42 15.64 -7.00 -13.38
N ASP A 43 14.44 -6.82 -13.92
CA ASP A 43 13.18 -6.93 -13.18
C ASP A 43 12.80 -8.40 -12.89
N LYS A 44 13.21 -9.34 -13.76
CA LYS A 44 13.05 -10.79 -13.58
C LYS A 44 13.97 -11.38 -12.51
N ASP A 45 15.00 -10.67 -12.09
CA ASP A 45 15.89 -11.09 -11.01
C ASP A 45 15.12 -11.10 -9.66
N GLU A 46 14.57 -12.26 -9.31
CA GLU A 46 13.79 -12.51 -8.09
C GLU A 46 14.63 -12.37 -6.80
N SER A 47 15.97 -12.33 -6.92
CA SER A 47 16.89 -12.32 -5.78
C SER A 47 17.00 -10.95 -5.10
N LYS A 48 16.70 -9.85 -5.81
CA LYS A 48 16.89 -8.49 -5.27
C LYS A 48 15.79 -8.09 -4.30
N MET A 49 16.24 -7.66 -3.13
CA MET A 49 15.43 -7.25 -1.98
C MET A 49 14.57 -6.00 -2.27
N PHE A 50 15.05 -5.13 -3.17
CA PHE A 50 14.35 -3.93 -3.65
C PHE A 50 13.93 -4.08 -5.11
N ARG A 51 12.75 -4.66 -5.33
CA ARG A 51 12.14 -4.76 -6.66
C ARG A 51 11.46 -3.44 -6.99
N ARG A 52 11.68 -2.91 -8.20
CA ARG A 52 10.98 -1.68 -8.63
C ARG A 52 9.48 -1.88 -8.66
N TYR A 53 8.73 -0.90 -8.21
CA TYR A 53 7.27 -0.86 -8.36
C TYR A 53 6.92 -0.68 -9.84
N LYS A 54 6.02 -1.54 -10.34
CA LYS A 54 5.36 -1.31 -11.63
C LYS A 54 4.08 -0.51 -11.36
N ILE A 55 3.61 0.22 -12.37
CA ILE A 55 2.37 1.01 -12.27
C ILE A 55 1.21 0.13 -11.75
N LYS A 56 1.08 -1.09 -12.28
CA LYS A 56 0.06 -2.06 -11.84
C LYS A 56 0.11 -2.42 -10.35
N ASP A 57 1.29 -2.37 -9.73
CA ASP A 57 1.44 -2.68 -8.30
C ASP A 57 0.93 -1.51 -7.45
N ILE A 58 1.33 -0.29 -7.81
CA ILE A 58 0.90 0.94 -7.11
C ILE A 58 -0.62 1.09 -7.25
N VAL A 59 -1.16 0.89 -8.45
CA VAL A 59 -2.60 0.94 -8.71
C VAL A 59 -3.32 -0.13 -7.89
N PHE A 60 -2.78 -1.34 -7.78
CA PHE A 60 -3.41 -2.36 -6.94
C PHE A 60 -3.40 -2.00 -5.45
N LEU A 61 -2.29 -1.47 -4.93
CA LEU A 61 -2.21 -1.01 -3.54
C LEU A 61 -3.20 0.15 -3.28
N ALA A 62 -3.37 1.05 -4.25
CA ALA A 62 -4.35 2.13 -4.17
C ALA A 62 -5.79 1.59 -4.13
N ILE A 63 -6.13 0.61 -4.98
CA ILE A 63 -7.47 -0.01 -4.99
C ILE A 63 -7.74 -0.72 -3.65
N ILE A 64 -6.78 -1.51 -3.15
CA ILE A 64 -6.90 -2.18 -1.86
C ILE A 64 -7.07 -1.16 -0.71
N THR A 65 -6.34 -0.05 -0.78
CA THR A 65 -6.47 1.05 0.18
C THR A 65 -7.86 1.66 0.12
N ALA A 66 -8.39 1.93 -1.07
CA ALA A 66 -9.74 2.44 -1.25
C ALA A 66 -10.80 1.47 -0.70
N CYS A 67 -10.67 0.17 -0.97
CA CYS A 67 -11.54 -0.85 -0.36
C CYS A 67 -11.47 -0.85 1.17
N THR A 68 -10.27 -0.70 1.73
CA THR A 68 -10.07 -0.58 3.19
C THR A 68 -10.81 0.63 3.74
N LEU A 69 -10.68 1.79 3.09
CA LEU A 69 -11.32 3.03 3.52
C LEU A 69 -12.85 2.99 3.38
N VAL A 70 -13.38 2.50 2.27
CA VAL A 70 -14.84 2.40 2.05
C VAL A 70 -15.48 1.46 3.08
N THR A 71 -14.84 0.31 3.36
CA THR A 71 -15.36 -0.62 4.37
C THR A 71 -15.18 -0.12 5.80
N SER A 72 -14.27 0.85 6.01
CA SER A 72 -14.08 1.52 7.30
C SER A 72 -15.12 2.61 7.60
N ALA A 73 -16.09 2.85 6.72
CA ALA A 73 -17.19 3.81 6.92
C ALA A 73 -18.15 3.42 8.07
N ILE A 74 -17.81 2.43 8.89
CA ILE A 74 -18.53 2.05 10.12
C ILE A 74 -18.24 3.01 11.28
N MET A 75 -17.18 3.84 11.21
CA MET A 75 -16.81 4.77 12.29
C MET A 75 -17.96 5.64 12.82
N PRO A 76 -18.83 6.25 11.98
CA PRO A 76 -19.95 7.06 12.47
C PRO A 76 -20.95 6.30 13.34
N LEU A 77 -21.02 4.96 13.22
CA LEU A 77 -21.89 4.14 14.06
C LEU A 77 -21.28 3.83 15.43
N LEU A 78 -19.94 3.88 15.54
CA LEU A 78 -19.20 3.50 16.75
C LEU A 78 -18.87 4.69 17.66
N ILE A 79 -18.99 5.92 17.16
CA ILE A 79 -18.67 7.14 17.93
C ILE A 79 -19.61 7.39 19.11
N HIS A 80 -20.82 6.82 19.07
CA HIS A 80 -21.81 6.96 20.15
C HIS A 80 -21.52 6.08 21.37
N VAL A 81 -20.52 5.20 21.29
CA VAL A 81 -20.12 4.31 22.39
C VAL A 81 -18.76 4.78 22.92
N PRO A 82 -18.70 5.44 24.10
CA PRO A 82 -17.46 6.02 24.63
C PRO A 82 -16.58 4.95 25.33
N VAL A 83 -16.28 3.85 24.63
CA VAL A 83 -15.41 2.78 25.11
C VAL A 83 -14.06 2.87 24.39
N PHE A 84 -12.98 2.91 25.16
CA PHE A 84 -11.61 2.90 24.63
C PHE A 84 -11.42 1.78 23.61
N GLY A 85 -10.92 2.10 22.42
CA GLY A 85 -10.58 1.11 21.39
C GLY A 85 -11.76 0.48 20.64
N ILE A 86 -13.01 0.89 20.90
CA ILE A 86 -14.19 0.31 20.20
C ILE A 86 -14.14 0.55 18.68
N ILE A 87 -13.69 1.73 18.26
CA ILE A 87 -13.50 2.07 16.86
C ILE A 87 -12.41 1.15 16.26
N GLN A 88 -11.35 0.85 17.00
CA GLN A 88 -10.31 -0.05 16.51
C GLN A 88 -10.77 -1.50 16.43
N LEU A 89 -11.66 -1.97 17.31
CA LEU A 89 -12.29 -3.28 17.15
C LEU A 89 -13.12 -3.35 15.87
N GLY A 90 -13.93 -2.31 15.61
CA GLY A 90 -14.78 -2.25 14.42
C GLY A 90 -14.02 -2.11 13.10
N LEU A 91 -12.75 -1.66 13.17
CA LEU A 91 -11.88 -1.44 12.01
C LEU A 91 -10.76 -2.49 11.88
N GLY A 92 -10.41 -3.18 12.97
CA GLY A 92 -9.22 -4.03 13.03
C GLY A 92 -9.26 -5.15 12.00
N LEU A 93 -10.44 -5.66 11.68
CA LEU A 93 -10.61 -6.74 10.72
C LEU A 93 -10.39 -6.24 9.28
N GLN A 94 -10.96 -5.10 8.92
CA GLN A 94 -10.85 -4.49 7.59
C GLN A 94 -9.42 -4.00 7.32
N PHE A 95 -8.82 -3.33 8.30
CA PHE A 95 -7.43 -2.85 8.24
C PHE A 95 -6.39 -3.98 8.30
N SER A 96 -6.81 -5.21 8.59
CA SER A 96 -5.95 -6.40 8.53
C SER A 96 -6.14 -7.18 7.24
N ILE A 97 -7.39 -7.50 6.86
CA ILE A 97 -7.68 -8.35 5.69
C ILE A 97 -7.19 -7.70 4.40
N PHE A 98 -7.61 -6.47 4.12
CA PHE A 98 -7.35 -5.83 2.84
C PHE A 98 -5.86 -5.52 2.64
N PRO A 99 -5.14 -4.90 3.60
CA PRO A 99 -3.71 -4.68 3.47
C PRO A 99 -2.93 -5.98 3.27
N VAL A 100 -3.26 -7.08 3.96
CA VAL A 100 -2.61 -8.39 3.72
C VAL A 100 -2.82 -8.87 2.29
N ILE A 101 -4.01 -8.70 1.72
CA ILE A 101 -4.26 -9.03 0.30
C ILE A 101 -3.39 -8.16 -0.63
N GLY A 102 -3.29 -6.87 -0.33
CA GLY A 102 -2.37 -5.92 -0.99
C GLY A 102 -0.92 -6.42 -0.99
N LEU A 103 -0.41 -6.70 0.20
CA LEU A 103 0.97 -7.17 0.44
C LEU A 103 1.23 -8.52 -0.23
N MET A 104 0.27 -9.44 -0.21
CA MET A 104 0.43 -10.76 -0.81
C MET A 104 0.42 -10.73 -2.33
N LYS A 105 -0.21 -9.75 -2.98
CA LYS A 105 -0.10 -9.58 -4.43
C LYS A 105 1.24 -8.95 -4.83
N VAL A 106 1.57 -7.81 -4.22
CA VAL A 106 2.75 -7.03 -4.64
C VAL A 106 4.04 -7.66 -4.14
N ARG A 107 4.09 -8.07 -2.86
CA ARG A 107 5.26 -8.67 -2.18
C ARG A 107 6.57 -7.91 -2.44
N LYS A 108 6.55 -6.57 -2.29
CA LYS A 108 7.73 -5.71 -2.44
C LYS A 108 7.96 -4.91 -1.16
N ALA A 109 9.23 -4.63 -0.85
CA ALA A 109 9.58 -3.73 0.25
C ALA A 109 8.93 -2.34 0.04
N GLY A 110 8.47 -1.73 1.11
CA GLY A 110 7.75 -0.47 1.13
C GLY A 110 6.26 -0.57 0.75
N SER A 111 5.72 -1.77 0.53
CA SER A 111 4.31 -1.91 0.13
C SER A 111 3.39 -1.48 1.27
N MET A 112 3.79 -1.75 2.51
CA MET A 112 3.05 -1.32 3.68
C MET A 112 3.07 0.19 3.83
N THR A 113 4.25 0.80 3.62
CA THR A 113 4.42 2.26 3.64
C THR A 113 3.56 2.95 2.58
N ILE A 114 3.48 2.40 1.35
CA ILE A 114 2.63 2.97 0.29
C ILE A 114 1.14 2.91 0.70
N ILE A 115 0.68 1.78 1.23
CA ILE A 115 -0.70 1.65 1.76
C ILE A 115 -0.92 2.71 2.84
N GLY A 116 0.00 2.81 3.81
CA GLY A 116 -0.08 3.79 4.90
C GLY A 116 -0.11 5.24 4.42
N ILE A 117 0.67 5.60 3.41
CA ILE A 117 0.66 6.95 2.82
C ILE A 117 -0.67 7.23 2.14
N PHE A 118 -1.20 6.29 1.34
CA PHE A 118 -2.51 6.48 0.71
C PHE A 118 -3.61 6.64 1.75
N ILE A 119 -3.61 5.81 2.80
CA ILE A 119 -4.55 5.95 3.92
C ILE A 119 -4.38 7.31 4.60
N ALA A 120 -3.15 7.73 4.91
CA ALA A 120 -2.86 9.01 5.55
C ALA A 120 -3.29 10.21 4.72
N LEU A 121 -3.12 10.18 3.39
CA LEU A 121 -3.55 11.28 2.51
C LEU A 121 -5.05 11.53 2.62
N PHE A 122 -5.88 10.47 2.66
CA PHE A 122 -7.32 10.61 2.86
C PHE A 122 -7.66 11.02 4.29
N LEU A 123 -6.98 10.45 5.30
CA LEU A 123 -7.23 10.79 6.70
C LEU A 123 -6.81 12.22 7.05
N VAL A 124 -5.75 12.78 6.45
CA VAL A 124 -5.33 14.18 6.70
C VAL A 124 -6.44 15.16 6.35
N MET A 125 -7.17 14.91 5.25
CA MET A 125 -8.27 15.80 4.83
C MET A 125 -9.47 15.73 5.77
N MET A 126 -9.64 14.63 6.50
CA MET A 126 -10.76 14.40 7.42
C MET A 126 -10.41 14.73 8.88
N PHE A 127 -9.25 14.29 9.34
CA PHE A 127 -8.77 14.39 10.72
C PHE A 127 -7.23 14.35 10.77
N PRO A 128 -6.57 15.53 10.79
CA PRO A 128 -5.12 15.66 10.65
C PRO A 128 -4.25 14.79 11.60
N PRO A 129 -4.61 14.57 12.89
CA PRO A 129 -3.82 13.72 13.78
C PRO A 129 -3.68 12.26 13.32
N MET A 130 -4.62 11.75 12.51
CA MET A 130 -4.59 10.37 12.01
C MET A 130 -3.57 10.16 10.88
N ALA A 131 -2.93 11.22 10.39
CA ALA A 131 -1.81 11.15 9.45
C ALA A 131 -0.62 10.30 9.97
N LEU A 132 -0.51 10.17 11.30
CA LEU A 132 0.51 9.35 11.96
C LEU A 132 0.42 7.87 11.62
N ILE A 133 -0.67 7.41 11.01
CA ILE A 133 -0.77 6.06 10.47
C ILE A 133 0.29 5.80 9.38
N ALA A 134 0.77 6.82 8.67
CA ALA A 134 1.90 6.70 7.77
C ALA A 134 3.20 6.37 8.53
N VAL A 135 3.40 6.97 9.71
CA VAL A 135 4.53 6.64 10.60
C VAL A 135 4.40 5.21 11.11
N CYS A 136 3.19 4.79 11.50
CA CYS A 136 2.91 3.39 11.88
C CYS A 136 3.31 2.43 10.75
N ALA A 137 2.95 2.73 9.51
CA ALA A 137 3.31 1.92 8.35
C ALA A 137 4.82 1.83 8.14
N VAL A 138 5.57 2.92 8.37
CA VAL A 138 7.04 2.91 8.31
C VAL A 138 7.62 2.03 9.42
N VAL A 139 7.14 2.15 10.66
CA VAL A 139 7.63 1.34 11.78
C VAL A 139 7.36 -0.15 11.54
N VAL A 140 6.16 -0.49 11.07
CA VAL A 140 5.78 -1.87 10.73
C VAL A 140 6.67 -2.40 9.60
N GLU A 141 6.89 -1.61 8.55
CA GLU A 141 7.77 -1.98 7.44
C GLU A 141 9.19 -2.27 7.96
N LEU A 142 9.74 -1.42 8.84
CA LEU A 142 11.06 -1.61 9.44
C LEU A 142 11.12 -2.89 10.30
N LEU A 143 10.09 -3.15 11.11
CA LEU A 143 10.00 -4.38 11.93
C LEU A 143 9.95 -5.63 11.05
N VAL A 144 9.12 -5.62 10.02
CA VAL A 144 9.01 -6.73 9.06
C VAL A 144 10.32 -6.93 8.30
N PHE A 145 10.97 -5.84 7.94
CA PHE A 145 12.26 -5.90 7.26
C PHE A 145 13.37 -6.43 8.16
N ALA A 146 13.39 -6.05 9.44
CA ALA A 146 14.36 -6.55 10.42
C ALA A 146 14.23 -8.07 10.66
N ILE A 147 12.99 -8.58 10.72
CA ILE A 147 12.71 -10.00 11.03
C ILE A 147 12.76 -10.88 9.78
N PHE A 148 12.09 -10.49 8.69
CA PHE A 148 11.88 -11.33 7.51
C PHE A 148 12.70 -10.91 6.28
N ARG A 149 13.41 -9.76 6.32
CA ARG A 149 14.16 -9.14 5.21
C ARG A 149 13.33 -8.77 3.97
N SER A 150 12.15 -9.35 3.76
CA SER A 150 11.25 -9.06 2.64
C SER A 150 9.87 -9.71 2.82
N TYR A 151 8.85 -9.22 2.10
CA TYR A 151 7.51 -9.82 2.01
C TYR A 151 7.44 -11.09 1.14
N LYS A 152 8.55 -11.81 0.97
CA LYS A 152 8.56 -13.09 0.25
C LYS A 152 7.76 -14.16 1.01
N ASN A 153 7.83 -14.11 2.34
CA ASN A 153 7.11 -15.00 3.23
C ASN A 153 5.68 -14.50 3.47
N ASP A 154 4.71 -15.42 3.42
CA ASP A 154 3.30 -15.11 3.70
C ASP A 154 3.11 -14.59 5.13
N TRP A 155 3.87 -15.13 6.07
CA TRP A 155 3.88 -14.69 7.47
C TRP A 155 4.40 -13.26 7.66
N ALA A 156 5.28 -12.76 6.77
CA ALA A 156 5.69 -11.36 6.80
C ALA A 156 4.52 -10.42 6.45
N CYS A 157 3.65 -10.85 5.51
CA CYS A 157 2.44 -10.11 5.18
C CYS A 157 1.45 -10.11 6.35
N VAL A 158 1.26 -11.26 7.01
CA VAL A 158 0.38 -11.37 8.18
C VAL A 158 0.89 -10.55 9.35
N MET A 159 2.19 -10.58 9.63
CA MET A 159 2.76 -9.76 10.69
C MET A 159 2.54 -8.27 10.43
N ALA A 160 2.73 -7.82 9.19
CA ALA A 160 2.48 -6.44 8.82
C ALA A 160 1.01 -6.04 9.00
N GLY A 161 0.07 -6.86 8.51
CA GLY A 161 -1.37 -6.62 8.69
C GLY A 161 -1.78 -6.62 10.16
N THR A 162 -1.22 -7.54 10.94
CA THR A 162 -1.55 -7.71 12.36
C THR A 162 -1.05 -6.52 13.18
N LEU A 163 0.15 -6.03 12.90
CA LEU A 163 0.77 -4.95 13.67
C LEU A 163 0.31 -3.56 13.24
N PHE A 164 -0.14 -3.39 12.00
CA PHE A 164 -0.45 -2.07 11.47
C PHE A 164 -1.45 -1.28 12.29
N MET A 165 -2.58 -1.91 12.62
CA MET A 165 -3.65 -1.25 13.33
C MET A 165 -3.39 -1.12 14.84
N PRO A 166 -2.96 -2.18 15.56
CA PRO A 166 -2.65 -2.05 17.00
C PRO A 166 -1.53 -1.06 17.30
N LEU A 167 -0.55 -0.90 16.39
CA LEU A 167 0.55 0.05 16.58
C LEU A 167 0.11 1.52 16.48
N THR A 168 -1.10 1.79 15.96
CA THR A 168 -1.67 3.13 16.00
C THR A 168 -1.98 3.57 17.44
N VAL A 169 -2.36 2.67 18.35
CA VAL A 169 -2.65 2.99 19.77
C VAL A 169 -1.46 3.66 20.47
N PRO A 170 -0.26 3.04 20.57
CA PRO A 170 0.86 3.64 21.26
C PRO A 170 1.39 4.89 20.57
N LEU A 171 1.29 4.98 19.23
CA LEU A 171 1.73 6.16 18.48
C LEU A 171 0.78 7.35 18.68
N LEU A 172 -0.53 7.11 18.74
CA LEU A 172 -1.50 8.14 19.11
C LEU A 172 -1.29 8.58 20.56
N TRP A 173 -1.08 7.65 21.49
CA TRP A 173 -0.77 7.97 22.89
C TRP A 173 0.46 8.89 23.00
N LEU A 174 1.55 8.56 22.29
CA LEU A 174 2.78 9.36 22.29
C LEU A 174 2.54 10.74 21.67
N TYR A 175 1.83 10.81 20.54
CA TYR A 175 1.49 12.08 19.90
C TYR A 175 0.66 12.98 20.82
N TYR A 176 -0.35 12.43 21.47
CA TYR A 176 -1.16 13.18 22.41
C TYR A 176 -0.29 13.65 23.57
N ASN A 177 0.48 12.77 24.21
CA ASN A 177 1.35 13.14 25.34
C ASN A 177 2.33 14.28 24.98
N VAL A 178 2.92 14.26 23.78
CA VAL A 178 3.83 15.31 23.30
C VAL A 178 3.10 16.61 22.92
N ASN A 179 1.87 16.55 22.40
CA ASN A 179 1.10 17.78 22.15
C ASN A 179 0.53 18.35 23.45
N TYR A 180 0.15 17.51 24.41
CA TYR A 180 -0.35 17.91 25.74
C TYR A 180 0.63 18.79 26.50
N THR A 181 1.92 18.46 26.46
CA THR A 181 2.97 19.26 27.10
C THR A 181 3.15 20.64 26.47
N VAL A 182 2.58 20.88 25.28
CA VAL A 182 2.72 22.13 24.53
C VAL A 182 1.44 22.97 24.50
N THR A 183 0.24 22.37 24.44
CA THR A 183 -1.03 23.12 24.28
C THR A 183 -1.97 23.12 25.49
N GLY A 184 -1.80 22.27 26.51
CA GLY A 184 -2.52 22.36 27.78
C GLY A 184 -4.06 22.23 27.75
N ALA A 185 -4.67 21.93 26.60
CA ALA A 185 -6.12 21.80 26.45
C ALA A 185 -6.54 20.32 26.39
N GLU A 186 -7.46 19.92 27.27
CA GLU A 186 -8.13 18.62 27.22
C GLU A 186 -9.01 18.54 25.95
N ASN A 187 -8.44 18.05 24.84
CA ASN A 187 -9.24 17.78 23.66
C ASN A 187 -10.12 16.56 23.92
N GLU A 188 -11.45 16.67 23.75
CA GLU A 188 -12.43 15.58 23.92
C GLU A 188 -12.05 14.27 23.18
N ALA A 189 -11.31 14.37 22.08
CA ALA A 189 -10.77 13.23 21.34
C ALA A 189 -9.85 12.34 22.19
N VAL A 190 -9.13 12.95 23.15
CA VAL A 190 -8.27 12.26 24.10
C VAL A 190 -9.09 11.58 25.17
N THR A 191 -10.19 12.15 25.65
CA THR A 191 -11.08 11.41 26.55
C THR A 191 -11.80 10.24 25.86
N MET A 192 -11.83 10.17 24.53
CA MET A 192 -12.32 8.99 23.79
C MET A 192 -11.21 7.95 23.51
N PHE A 193 -9.95 8.38 23.38
CA PHE A 193 -8.79 7.51 23.15
C PHE A 193 -7.96 7.19 24.40
N LEU A 194 -8.12 7.93 25.49
CA LEU A 194 -7.41 7.82 26.78
C LEU A 194 -8.39 7.96 27.95
N GLY A 195 -9.70 8.09 27.68
CA GLY A 195 -10.74 8.29 28.69
C GLY A 195 -10.49 7.42 29.88
N ALA A 196 -10.70 7.97 31.08
CA ALA A 196 -10.44 7.42 32.40
C ALA A 196 -10.91 5.97 32.58
N THR A 197 -10.23 5.05 31.91
CA THR A 197 -10.55 3.65 31.81
C THR A 197 -9.44 2.94 32.55
N ASP A 198 -9.85 2.09 33.47
CA ASP A 198 -8.97 1.25 34.28
C ASP A 198 -7.86 0.64 33.40
N PRO A 199 -6.55 0.75 33.76
CA PRO A 199 -5.44 0.23 32.96
C PRO A 199 -5.65 -1.21 32.47
N TRP A 200 -6.36 -2.03 33.25
CA TRP A 200 -6.72 -3.41 32.88
C TRP A 200 -7.63 -3.50 31.66
N VAL A 201 -8.56 -2.56 31.48
CA VAL A 201 -9.44 -2.50 30.31
C VAL A 201 -8.65 -2.08 29.07
N ILE A 202 -7.69 -1.15 29.21
CA ILE A 202 -6.80 -0.74 28.11
C ILE A 202 -5.98 -1.94 27.62
N VAL A 203 -5.40 -2.69 28.55
CA VAL A 203 -4.64 -3.92 28.25
C VAL A 203 -5.55 -4.96 27.59
N GLY A 204 -6.73 -5.22 28.15
CA GLY A 204 -7.71 -6.17 27.62
C GLY A 204 -8.18 -5.81 26.21
N MET A 205 -8.52 -4.55 25.97
CA MET A 205 -8.94 -4.05 24.65
C MET A 205 -7.81 -4.11 23.64
N THR A 206 -6.60 -3.73 24.02
CA THR A 206 -5.43 -3.80 23.11
C THR A 206 -5.14 -5.26 22.73
N ALA A 207 -5.22 -6.19 23.68
CA ALA A 207 -5.09 -7.62 23.42
C ALA A 207 -6.19 -8.14 22.48
N ALA A 208 -7.44 -7.72 22.68
CA ALA A 208 -8.57 -8.08 21.82
C ALA A 208 -8.40 -7.54 20.39
N ILE A 209 -7.98 -6.28 20.24
CA ILE A 209 -7.70 -5.65 18.94
C ILE A 209 -6.58 -6.41 18.24
N LEU A 210 -5.49 -6.74 18.94
CA LEU A 210 -4.37 -7.49 18.37
C LEU A 210 -4.77 -8.90 17.93
N ALA A 211 -5.57 -9.61 18.74
CA ALA A 211 -6.10 -10.93 18.38
C ALA A 211 -7.02 -10.85 17.15
N LEU A 212 -7.90 -9.84 17.11
CA LEU A 212 -8.81 -9.63 15.98
C LEU A 212 -8.04 -9.25 14.69
N CYS A 213 -7.00 -8.42 14.80
CA CYS A 213 -6.14 -8.08 13.68
C CYS A 213 -5.34 -9.29 13.18
N PHE A 214 -4.92 -10.18 14.09
CA PHE A 214 -4.27 -11.43 13.72
C PHE A 214 -5.22 -12.35 12.95
N VAL A 215 -6.45 -12.54 13.43
CA VAL A 215 -7.48 -13.31 12.74
C VAL A 215 -7.78 -12.73 11.36
N GLY A 216 -8.00 -11.40 11.28
CA GLY A 216 -8.20 -10.71 10.01
C GLY A 216 -7.02 -10.90 9.05
N SER A 217 -5.79 -10.83 9.55
CA SER A 217 -4.59 -11.03 8.74
C SER A 217 -4.49 -12.46 8.19
N VAL A 218 -4.79 -13.46 9.01
CA VAL A 218 -4.81 -14.87 8.58
C VAL A 218 -5.91 -15.11 7.54
N ILE A 219 -7.11 -14.55 7.73
CA ILE A 219 -8.18 -14.62 6.74
C ILE A 219 -7.76 -13.97 5.42
N GLY A 220 -7.17 -12.77 5.48
CA GLY A 220 -6.61 -12.10 4.30
C GLY A 220 -5.56 -12.95 3.59
N MET A 221 -4.76 -13.71 4.34
CA MET A 221 -3.79 -14.65 3.78
C MET A 221 -4.45 -15.79 3.02
N ILE A 222 -5.48 -16.40 3.62
CA ILE A 222 -6.23 -17.52 3.02
C ILE A 222 -6.92 -17.05 1.73
N ILE A 223 -7.65 -15.92 1.79
CA ILE A 223 -8.30 -15.33 0.61
C ILE A 223 -7.28 -15.06 -0.50
N SER A 224 -6.12 -14.49 -0.16
CA SER A 224 -5.06 -14.22 -1.13
C SER A 224 -4.50 -15.49 -1.78
N ARG A 225 -4.43 -16.60 -1.05
CA ARG A 225 -3.99 -17.89 -1.60
C ARG A 225 -5.03 -18.44 -2.56
N GLU A 226 -6.31 -18.37 -2.22
CA GLU A 226 -7.39 -18.82 -3.11
C GLU A 226 -7.49 -17.95 -4.38
N LEU A 227 -7.40 -16.63 -4.24
CA LEU A 227 -7.39 -15.72 -5.40
C LEU A 227 -6.15 -15.92 -6.30
N LYS A 228 -5.02 -16.38 -5.76
CA LYS A 228 -3.84 -16.79 -6.55
C LYS A 228 -4.09 -18.09 -7.30
N LYS A 229 -4.69 -19.10 -6.66
CA LYS A 229 -5.06 -20.37 -7.30
C LYS A 229 -6.04 -20.14 -8.45
N ALA A 230 -7.02 -19.26 -8.26
CA ALA A 230 -7.99 -18.87 -9.29
C ALA A 230 -7.38 -18.02 -10.44
N GLY A 231 -6.10 -17.63 -10.35
CA GLY A 231 -5.42 -16.85 -11.39
C GLY A 231 -5.76 -15.36 -11.41
N VAL A 232 -6.60 -14.86 -10.50
CA VAL A 232 -7.01 -13.46 -10.41
C VAL A 232 -5.88 -12.56 -9.87
N LEU A 233 -5.03 -13.11 -8.99
CA LEU A 233 -3.84 -12.44 -8.45
C LEU A 233 -2.55 -12.81 -9.20
N LYS A 234 -2.59 -13.02 -10.52
CA LYS A 234 -1.37 -13.20 -11.31
C LYS A 234 -0.48 -11.94 -11.23
N LYS A 235 0.83 -12.19 -11.07
CA LYS A 235 1.88 -11.18 -10.85
C LYS A 235 2.18 -10.33 -12.08
#